data_AF-A0AAV3TWZ6-F1
#
_entry.id   AF-A0AAV3TWZ6-F1
#
_cell.length_a   1.000
_cell.length_b   1.000
_cell.length_c   1.000
_cell.angle_alpha   90.00
_cell.angle_beta   90.00
_cell.angle_gamma   90.00
#
_symmetry.space_group_name_H-M   'P 1'
#
loop_
_entity.id
_entity.type
_entity.pdbx_description
1 polymer ?
#
loop_
_entity_poly.entity_id
_entity_poly.type
_entity_poly.pdbx_seq_one_letter_code
_entity_poly.pdbx_strand_id
1 'polypeptide(L)'
;MNINTEYLVINCNVCAANPFINYKGDEMKKLVFLSVLGSAVFMLSTAALAADWKTYPGSMGVKFKGPSPYINHSGIYNPSSTSVMYVDLPIINDDSNDIASSNVRVIDRHYSQDIRCSVNQRYMSTSSGSVYGYMGGNKLSSGSSAFLQKLNTGALGGSGSAVHSYFSCKIPPTYSGNRSGIFSYYVNEG
;
A
#
# COMPACT_ATOMS: atom_id res chain seq x y z
N MET A 1 25.70 57.03 27.81
CA MET A 1 25.29 55.60 27.86
C MET A 1 24.11 55.47 26.92
N ASN A 2 24.33 54.92 25.72
CA ASN A 2 23.33 54.79 24.67
C ASN A 2 22.79 53.36 24.71
N ILE A 3 21.49 53.20 24.93
CA ILE A 3 20.84 51.89 24.92
C ILE A 3 20.09 51.79 23.59
N ASN A 4 20.58 50.94 22.69
CA ASN A 4 19.93 50.65 21.43
C ASN A 4 18.76 49.69 21.67
N THR A 5 17.56 50.10 21.28
CA THR A 5 16.35 49.27 21.32
C THR A 5 16.29 48.42 20.06
N GLU A 6 16.46 47.11 20.19
CA GLU A 6 16.26 46.15 19.09
C GLU A 6 14.74 45.95 18.88
N TYR A 7 14.27 46.16 17.66
CA TYR A 7 12.91 45.83 17.25
C TYR A 7 12.91 44.44 16.60
N LEU A 8 12.12 43.52 17.15
CA LEU A 8 11.82 42.22 16.54
C LEU A 8 10.75 42.42 15.46
N VAL A 9 11.14 42.31 14.20
CA VAL A 9 10.20 42.32 13.07
C VAL A 9 9.82 40.87 12.76
N ILE A 10 8.59 40.48 13.11
CA ILE A 10 8.03 39.17 12.73
C ILE A 10 7.28 39.37 11.41
N ASN A 11 7.81 38.80 10.33
CA ASN A 11 7.18 38.82 9.02
C ASN A 11 6.15 37.68 8.93
N CYS A 12 4.87 38.01 8.96
CA CYS A 12 3.77 37.04 8.82
C CYS A 12 3.08 37.27 7.47
N ASN A 13 3.37 36.40 6.50
CA ASN A 13 3.01 36.59 5.09
C ASN A 13 1.56 36.20 4.72
N VAL A 14 0.70 35.90 5.70
CA VAL A 14 -0.72 35.58 5.44
C VAL A 14 -1.58 36.06 6.61
N CYS A 15 -1.97 37.33 6.60
CA CYS A 15 -3.07 37.84 7.44
C CYS A 15 -3.80 38.93 6.64
N ALA A 16 -4.97 38.58 6.11
CA ALA A 16 -5.93 39.56 5.64
C ALA A 16 -6.34 40.45 6.83
N ALA A 17 -6.32 41.77 6.58
CA ALA A 17 -6.92 42.87 7.34
C ALA A 17 -6.92 42.76 8.88
N ASN A 18 -6.08 43.55 9.55
CA ASN A 18 -6.36 44.00 10.91
C ASN A 18 -6.14 45.52 11.05
N PRO A 19 -7.04 46.23 11.75
CA PRO A 19 -6.88 47.64 12.08
C PRO A 19 -5.80 47.83 13.15
N PHE A 20 -5.01 48.90 13.02
CA PHE A 20 -4.09 49.37 14.05
C PHE A 20 -4.87 49.80 15.29
N ILE A 21 -4.69 49.10 16.42
CA ILE A 21 -5.17 49.54 17.74
C ILE A 21 -3.98 50.04 18.56
N ASN A 22 -3.95 51.35 18.83
CA ASN A 22 -3.01 51.96 19.78
C ASN A 22 -3.54 51.77 21.20
N TYR A 23 -2.81 51.03 22.04
CA TYR A 23 -3.08 50.95 23.48
C TYR A 23 -2.09 51.80 24.27
N LYS A 24 -2.61 52.76 25.04
CA LYS A 24 -1.85 53.53 26.03
C LYS A 24 -1.54 52.63 27.23
N GLY A 25 -0.26 52.63 27.64
CA GLY A 25 0.20 51.93 28.82
C GLY A 25 -0.41 52.56 30.08
N ASP A 26 -1.17 51.75 30.81
CA ASP A 26 -1.23 51.74 32.29
C ASP A 26 -2.25 50.74 32.87
N GLU A 27 -2.77 49.79 32.08
CA GLU A 27 -3.68 48.72 32.56
C GLU A 27 -3.17 47.30 32.21
N MET A 28 -1.84 47.10 32.23
CA MET A 28 -1.14 45.83 31.93
C MET A 28 -1.15 44.82 33.10
N LYS A 29 -2.27 44.62 33.82
CA LYS A 29 -2.32 43.59 34.89
C LYS A 29 -3.54 42.69 34.89
N LYS A 30 -4.54 42.93 34.04
CA LYS A 30 -5.73 42.04 33.95
C LYS A 30 -5.89 41.32 32.62
N LEU A 31 -5.01 41.57 31.66
CA LEU A 31 -5.10 40.99 30.30
C LEU A 31 -4.19 39.77 30.08
N VAL A 32 -3.61 39.20 31.13
CA VAL A 32 -2.79 37.97 31.05
C VAL A 32 -3.60 36.72 31.46
N PHE A 33 -4.78 36.89 32.05
CA PHE A 33 -5.63 35.77 32.48
C PHE A 33 -6.63 35.29 31.42
N LEU A 34 -6.65 35.89 30.22
CA LEU A 34 -7.62 35.59 29.16
C LEU A 34 -7.01 35.14 27.83
N SER A 35 -5.72 34.78 27.80
CA SER A 35 -5.05 34.29 26.57
C SER A 35 -4.76 32.78 26.57
N VAL A 36 -5.24 32.03 27.58
CA VAL A 36 -5.06 30.56 27.69
C VAL A 36 -6.29 29.77 27.20
N LEU A 37 -7.35 30.45 26.75
CA LEU A 37 -8.56 29.85 26.15
C LEU A 37 -8.59 29.98 24.61
N GLY A 38 -7.42 30.17 23.99
CA GLY A 38 -7.24 30.27 22.54
C GLY A 38 -6.75 29.00 21.87
N SER A 39 -6.82 27.84 22.53
CA SER A 39 -6.60 26.54 21.89
C SER A 39 -7.82 26.17 21.04
N ALA A 40 -8.07 26.95 19.99
CA ALA A 40 -8.86 26.49 18.86
C ALA A 40 -8.05 25.39 18.17
N VAL A 41 -8.16 24.18 18.72
CA VAL A 41 -7.74 22.95 18.07
C VAL A 41 -8.63 22.84 16.83
N PHE A 42 -8.21 23.47 15.73
CA PHE A 42 -8.68 23.14 14.40
C PHE A 42 -8.21 21.71 14.13
N MET A 43 -8.90 20.74 14.72
CA MET A 43 -8.90 19.37 14.24
C MET A 43 -9.54 19.42 12.87
N LEU A 44 -8.70 19.67 11.86
CA LEU A 44 -9.00 19.32 10.49
C LEU A 44 -9.31 17.82 10.50
N SER A 45 -10.59 17.50 10.60
CA SER A 45 -11.10 16.15 10.45
C SER A 45 -10.82 15.76 9.01
N THR A 46 -9.65 15.18 8.75
CA THR A 46 -9.41 14.47 7.50
C THR A 46 -10.49 13.41 7.41
N ALA A 47 -11.29 13.45 6.34
CA ALA A 47 -12.27 12.40 6.08
C ALA A 47 -11.51 11.07 6.11
N ALA A 48 -11.83 10.22 7.09
CA ALA A 48 -11.31 8.88 7.12
C ALA A 48 -12.04 8.11 6.02
N LEU A 49 -11.38 7.90 4.88
CA LEU A 49 -11.84 6.90 3.93
C LEU A 49 -11.78 5.55 4.66
N ALA A 50 -12.90 4.83 4.66
CA ALA A 50 -12.95 3.51 5.27
C ALA A 50 -11.98 2.61 4.51
N ALA A 51 -10.92 2.18 5.19
CA ALA A 51 -9.95 1.27 4.58
C ALA A 51 -10.63 -0.08 4.38
N ASP A 52 -10.72 -0.54 3.13
CA ASP A 52 -11.32 -1.83 2.81
C ASP A 52 -10.22 -2.90 2.68
N TRP A 53 -10.26 -3.84 3.61
CA TRP A 53 -9.22 -4.84 3.83
C TRP A 53 -9.71 -6.19 3.35
N LYS A 54 -9.17 -6.65 2.23
CA LYS A 54 -9.57 -7.92 1.61
C LYS A 54 -8.46 -8.95 1.73
N THR A 55 -8.82 -10.12 2.25
CA THR A 55 -7.93 -11.28 2.32
C THR A 55 -8.50 -12.42 1.50
N TYR A 56 -7.68 -12.96 0.62
CA TYR A 56 -8.07 -14.02 -0.29
C TYR A 56 -7.19 -15.26 -0.10
N PRO A 57 -7.74 -16.46 -0.26
CA PRO A 57 -6.97 -17.70 -0.23
C PRO A 57 -6.09 -17.84 -1.47
N GLY A 58 -4.90 -18.40 -1.31
CA GLY A 58 -3.98 -18.69 -2.43
C GLY A 58 -4.58 -19.64 -3.47
N SER A 59 -5.53 -20.50 -3.08
CA SER A 59 -6.26 -21.39 -3.97
C SER A 59 -7.13 -20.69 -5.01
N MET A 60 -7.36 -19.38 -4.90
CA MET A 60 -7.98 -18.57 -5.96
C MET A 60 -7.02 -18.29 -7.13
N GLY A 61 -5.73 -18.62 -6.98
CA GLY A 61 -4.75 -18.44 -8.04
C GLY A 61 -5.05 -19.26 -9.29
N VAL A 62 -5.02 -18.59 -10.43
CA VAL A 62 -5.20 -19.21 -11.74
C VAL A 62 -3.82 -19.45 -12.36
N LYS A 63 -3.50 -20.71 -12.62
CA LYS A 63 -2.27 -21.07 -13.34
C LYS A 63 -2.36 -20.62 -14.79
N PHE A 64 -1.40 -19.81 -15.24
CA PHE A 64 -1.27 -19.46 -16.66
C PHE A 64 -0.11 -20.16 -17.37
N LYS A 65 0.88 -20.71 -16.64
CA LYS A 65 1.99 -21.48 -17.22
C LYS A 65 2.59 -22.49 -16.24
N GLY A 66 3.02 -23.65 -16.75
CA GLY A 66 3.72 -24.68 -15.97
C GLY A 66 2.82 -25.85 -15.52
N PRO A 67 3.24 -26.60 -14.48
CA PRO A 67 2.59 -27.82 -14.03
C PRO A 67 1.21 -27.55 -13.41
N SER A 68 0.31 -28.54 -13.41
CA SER A 68 -0.99 -28.42 -12.75
C SER A 68 -0.82 -28.21 -11.24
N PRO A 69 -1.52 -27.24 -10.63
CA PRO A 69 -1.32 -26.92 -9.22
C PRO A 69 -1.82 -28.04 -8.31
N TYR A 70 -1.17 -28.19 -7.17
CA TYR A 70 -1.70 -28.93 -6.03
C TYR A 70 -2.37 -27.94 -5.08
N ILE A 71 -3.66 -28.13 -4.78
CA ILE A 71 -4.42 -27.29 -3.86
C ILE A 71 -4.56 -28.00 -2.52
N ASN A 72 -4.20 -27.32 -1.43
CA ASN A 72 -4.37 -27.86 -0.08
C ASN A 72 -4.54 -26.75 0.96
N HIS A 73 -5.47 -26.90 1.89
CA HIS A 73 -5.79 -25.92 2.95
C HIS A 73 -5.87 -24.48 2.43
N SER A 74 -6.61 -24.27 1.33
CA SER A 74 -6.78 -22.95 0.68
C SER A 74 -5.50 -22.34 0.09
N GLY A 75 -4.40 -23.09 0.01
CA GLY A 75 -3.17 -22.70 -0.67
C GLY A 75 -3.01 -23.36 -2.04
N ILE A 76 -2.19 -22.74 -2.89
CA ILE A 76 -1.77 -23.24 -4.20
C ILE A 76 -0.27 -23.56 -4.18
N TYR A 77 0.10 -24.77 -4.56
CA TYR A 77 1.47 -25.27 -4.48
C TYR A 77 1.93 -25.79 -5.84
N ASN A 78 3.22 -25.66 -6.12
CA ASN A 78 3.84 -26.28 -7.27
C ASN A 78 4.22 -27.74 -6.93
N PRO A 79 3.58 -28.76 -7.53
CA PRO A 79 3.94 -30.14 -7.25
C PRO A 79 5.12 -30.66 -8.10
N SER A 80 5.53 -29.95 -9.15
CA SER A 80 6.59 -30.42 -10.06
C SER A 80 7.96 -30.31 -9.42
N SER A 81 8.81 -31.31 -9.60
CA SER A 81 10.23 -31.28 -9.21
C SER A 81 11.16 -30.62 -10.23
N THR A 82 10.67 -30.28 -11.43
CA THR A 82 11.51 -29.81 -12.53
C THR A 82 11.05 -28.49 -13.12
N SER A 83 9.76 -28.18 -13.03
CA SER A 83 9.16 -27.06 -13.73
C SER A 83 8.69 -25.99 -12.76
N VAL A 84 9.01 -24.75 -13.09
CA VAL A 84 8.44 -23.57 -12.42
C VAL A 84 6.97 -23.43 -12.79
N MET A 85 6.15 -23.05 -11.81
CA MET A 85 4.73 -22.74 -12.00
C MET A 85 4.53 -21.23 -11.95
N TYR A 86 3.69 -20.71 -12.84
CA TYR A 86 3.30 -19.31 -12.85
C TYR A 86 1.79 -19.18 -12.66
N VAL A 87 1.39 -18.34 -11.72
CA VAL A 87 0.00 -18.15 -11.30
C VAL A 87 -0.32 -16.67 -11.22
N ASP A 88 -1.55 -16.32 -11.59
CA ASP A 88 -2.11 -15.00 -11.37
C ASP A 88 -3.16 -15.08 -10.24
N LEU A 89 -3.02 -14.24 -9.21
CA LEU A 89 -3.94 -14.13 -8.08
C LEU A 89 -4.87 -12.92 -8.32
N PRO A 90 -6.16 -13.13 -8.59
CA PRO A 90 -7.07 -12.05 -8.95
C PRO A 90 -7.32 -11.12 -7.75
N ILE A 91 -7.31 -9.81 -8.00
CA ILE A 91 -7.71 -8.80 -7.01
C ILE A 91 -9.09 -8.29 -7.43
N ILE A 92 -10.06 -8.39 -6.52
CA ILE A 92 -11.42 -7.90 -6.76
C ILE A 92 -11.51 -6.50 -6.17
N ASN A 93 -11.37 -5.51 -7.05
CA ASN A 93 -11.65 -4.12 -6.72
C ASN A 93 -13.15 -3.88 -6.97
N ASP A 94 -13.91 -3.64 -5.92
CA ASP A 94 -15.36 -3.33 -6.00
C ASP A 94 -15.64 -1.83 -6.04
N ASP A 95 -14.66 -1.01 -5.62
CA ASP A 95 -14.75 0.44 -5.64
C ASP A 95 -13.79 1.09 -6.66
N SER A 96 -13.89 2.41 -6.80
CA SER A 96 -12.96 3.20 -7.63
C SER A 96 -11.69 3.61 -6.85
N ASN A 97 -11.36 2.85 -5.81
CA ASN A 97 -10.27 3.18 -4.88
C ASN A 97 -8.94 2.62 -5.36
N ASP A 98 -7.87 3.31 -4.98
CA ASP A 98 -6.51 2.86 -5.24
C ASP A 98 -6.09 1.76 -4.27
N ILE A 99 -5.21 0.86 -4.71
CA ILE A 99 -4.62 -0.11 -3.79
C ILE A 99 -3.57 0.64 -2.97
N ALA A 100 -3.92 1.03 -1.76
CA ALA A 100 -3.01 1.69 -0.82
C ALA A 100 -1.87 0.76 -0.37
N SER A 101 -2.15 -0.53 -0.20
CA SER A 101 -1.10 -1.51 0.09
C SER A 101 -1.50 -2.93 -0.27
N SER A 102 -0.51 -3.78 -0.55
CA SER A 102 -0.75 -5.17 -0.88
C SER A 102 0.40 -6.09 -0.43
N ASN A 103 0.08 -7.35 -0.13
CA ASN A 103 1.08 -8.37 0.14
C ASN A 103 0.61 -9.79 -0.20
N VAL A 104 1.59 -10.67 -0.43
CA VAL A 104 1.36 -12.11 -0.64
C VAL A 104 2.04 -12.90 0.47
N ARG A 105 1.33 -13.88 1.05
CA ARG A 105 1.84 -14.81 2.05
C ARG A 105 2.24 -16.11 1.38
N VAL A 106 3.51 -16.46 1.49
CA VAL A 106 4.12 -17.57 0.74
C VAL A 106 4.86 -18.51 1.68
N ILE A 107 4.95 -19.79 1.32
CA ILE A 107 5.86 -20.75 1.93
C ILE A 107 6.87 -21.12 0.86
N ASP A 108 8.13 -20.74 1.06
CA ASP A 108 9.19 -21.10 0.14
C ASP A 108 10.03 -22.23 0.72
N ARG A 109 10.07 -23.35 0.02
CA ARG A 109 10.82 -24.55 0.39
C ARG A 109 11.97 -24.86 -0.56
N HIS A 110 12.26 -23.99 -1.52
CA HIS A 110 13.29 -24.22 -2.52
C HIS A 110 14.61 -23.56 -2.11
N TYR A 111 15.74 -24.28 -2.23
CA TYR A 111 17.02 -23.81 -1.70
C TYR A 111 17.70 -22.72 -2.55
N SER A 112 17.58 -22.77 -3.88
CA SER A 112 18.32 -21.90 -4.81
C SER A 112 17.46 -21.01 -5.70
N GLN A 113 16.14 -21.00 -5.48
CA GLN A 113 15.20 -20.20 -6.26
C GLN A 113 14.13 -19.69 -5.32
N ASP A 114 13.83 -18.40 -5.42
CA ASP A 114 12.80 -17.79 -4.60
C ASP A 114 11.43 -17.80 -5.30
N ILE A 115 10.37 -17.81 -4.50
CA ILE A 115 9.06 -17.34 -4.95
C ILE A 115 9.17 -15.85 -5.28
N ARG A 116 8.68 -15.48 -6.46
CA ARG A 116 8.70 -14.09 -6.94
C ARG A 116 7.31 -13.63 -7.30
N CYS A 117 6.82 -12.56 -6.69
CA CYS A 117 5.52 -11.97 -6.96
C CYS A 117 5.62 -10.49 -7.35
N SER A 118 4.71 -10.03 -8.19
CA SER A 118 4.54 -8.62 -8.59
C SER A 118 3.05 -8.30 -8.58
N VAL A 119 2.67 -7.08 -8.19
CA VAL A 119 1.29 -6.59 -8.37
C VAL A 119 1.21 -5.88 -9.72
N ASN A 120 0.23 -6.26 -10.54
CA ASN A 120 0.09 -5.80 -11.91
C ASN A 120 -1.34 -5.31 -12.16
N GLN A 121 -1.47 -4.46 -13.17
CA GLN A 121 -2.74 -3.94 -13.66
C GLN A 121 -2.80 -4.06 -15.17
N ARG A 122 -3.99 -4.37 -15.68
CA ARG A 122 -4.29 -4.31 -17.11
C ARG A 122 -5.64 -3.65 -17.33
N TYR A 123 -5.75 -2.88 -18.40
CA TYR A 123 -7.03 -2.38 -18.87
C TYR A 123 -7.11 -2.49 -20.39
N MET A 124 -8.31 -2.70 -20.91
CA MET A 124 -8.57 -2.70 -22.33
C MET A 124 -9.18 -1.36 -22.72
N SER A 125 -8.52 -0.62 -23.61
CA SER A 125 -9.08 0.60 -24.18
C SER A 125 -10.19 0.22 -25.16
N THR A 126 -11.41 0.66 -24.87
CA THR A 126 -12.58 0.40 -25.74
C THR A 126 -12.50 1.15 -27.06
N SER A 127 -11.81 2.29 -27.11
CA SER A 127 -11.66 3.10 -28.32
C SER A 127 -10.63 2.53 -29.30
N SER A 128 -9.56 1.91 -28.80
CA SER A 128 -8.46 1.39 -29.63
C SER A 128 -8.44 -0.15 -29.73
N GLY A 129 -9.21 -0.86 -28.89
CA GLY A 129 -9.12 -2.31 -28.74
C GLY A 129 -7.79 -2.80 -28.15
N SER A 130 -6.90 -1.89 -27.74
CA SER A 130 -5.55 -2.22 -27.25
C SER A 130 -5.56 -2.52 -25.75
N VAL A 131 -4.72 -3.47 -25.34
CA VAL A 131 -4.49 -3.79 -23.93
C VAL A 131 -3.28 -3.03 -23.43
N TYR A 132 -3.48 -2.25 -22.39
CA TYR A 132 -2.44 -1.53 -21.67
C TYR A 132 -2.28 -2.15 -20.29
N GLY A 133 -1.15 -1.87 -19.65
CA GLY A 133 -0.95 -2.34 -18.29
C GLY A 133 0.26 -1.75 -17.60
N TYR A 134 0.22 -1.85 -16.28
CA TYR A 134 1.33 -1.55 -15.39
C TYR A 134 1.86 -2.85 -14.81
N MET A 135 3.18 -2.97 -14.74
CA MET A 135 3.87 -4.11 -14.14
C MET A 135 4.63 -3.64 -12.91
N GLY A 136 4.23 -4.13 -11.73
CA GLY A 136 4.87 -3.77 -10.48
C GLY A 136 6.25 -4.41 -10.33
N GLY A 137 7.04 -3.86 -9.41
CA GLY A 137 8.34 -4.41 -9.07
C GLY A 137 8.24 -5.82 -8.49
N ASN A 138 9.18 -6.69 -8.87
CA ASN A 138 9.27 -8.03 -8.30
C ASN A 138 9.66 -8.00 -6.82
N LYS A 139 8.94 -8.77 -6.01
CA LYS A 139 9.24 -9.06 -4.61
C LYS A 139 9.55 -10.54 -4.49
N LEU A 140 10.63 -10.85 -3.79
CA LEU A 140 11.16 -12.19 -3.67
C LEU A 140 11.03 -12.66 -2.22
N SER A 141 10.72 -13.93 -2.00
CA SER A 141 11.01 -14.57 -0.72
C SER A 141 12.51 -14.55 -0.42
N SER A 142 12.87 -14.77 0.84
CA SER A 142 14.26 -14.89 1.25
C SER A 142 14.52 -16.30 1.78
N GLY A 143 15.06 -17.15 0.91
CA GLY A 143 15.53 -18.47 1.28
C GLY A 143 14.43 -19.47 1.65
N SER A 144 14.85 -20.72 1.81
CA SER A 144 13.98 -21.83 2.18
C SER A 144 13.62 -21.75 3.66
N SER A 145 12.32 -21.76 3.96
CA SER A 145 11.79 -21.69 5.32
C SER A 145 10.55 -22.55 5.48
N ALA A 146 10.40 -23.14 6.67
CA ALA A 146 9.18 -23.84 7.02
C ALA A 146 7.98 -22.93 7.29
N PHE A 147 8.25 -21.65 7.51
CA PHE A 147 7.29 -20.65 7.96
C PHE A 147 6.83 -19.75 6.82
N LEU A 148 5.66 -19.14 7.01
CA LEU A 148 5.11 -18.16 6.09
C LEU A 148 5.99 -16.92 6.02
N GLN A 149 6.32 -16.50 4.80
CA GLN A 149 6.98 -15.24 4.49
C GLN A 149 5.95 -14.25 3.92
N LYS A 150 6.19 -12.95 4.12
CA LYS A 150 5.32 -11.89 3.59
C LYS A 150 6.06 -11.10 2.52
N LEU A 151 5.53 -11.10 1.29
CA LEU A 151 6.05 -10.31 0.18
C LEU A 151 5.23 -9.04 0.05
N ASN A 152 5.75 -7.90 0.53
CA ASN A 152 5.05 -6.61 0.42
C ASN A 152 5.24 -6.06 -1.00
N THR A 153 4.17 -6.07 -1.80
CA THR A 153 4.15 -5.62 -3.20
C THR A 153 3.92 -4.13 -3.35
N GLY A 154 3.38 -3.47 -2.33
CA GLY A 154 3.26 -2.01 -2.25
C GLY A 154 1.89 -1.51 -2.71
N ALA A 155 1.83 -0.21 -3.01
CA ALA A 155 0.65 0.47 -3.51
C ALA A 155 0.55 0.37 -5.04
N LEU A 156 -0.65 0.55 -5.56
CA LEU A 156 -0.92 0.59 -6.98
C LEU A 156 -2.06 1.59 -7.24
N GLY A 157 -1.73 2.70 -7.91
CA GLY A 157 -2.68 3.76 -8.21
C GLY A 157 -3.35 3.62 -9.57
N GLY A 158 -4.38 4.43 -9.82
CA GLY A 158 -5.11 4.45 -11.08
C GLY A 158 -6.10 3.29 -11.24
N SER A 159 -6.62 2.76 -10.14
CA SER A 159 -7.65 1.70 -10.18
C SER A 159 -9.02 2.29 -10.45
N GLY A 160 -9.39 2.40 -11.72
CA GLY A 160 -10.79 2.60 -12.13
C GLY A 160 -11.52 1.26 -12.31
N SER A 161 -12.84 1.31 -12.43
CA SER A 161 -13.71 0.12 -12.67
C SER A 161 -13.39 -0.67 -13.95
N ALA A 162 -12.63 -0.09 -14.87
CA ALA A 162 -12.19 -0.73 -16.12
C ALA A 162 -10.82 -1.44 -16.01
N VAL A 163 -10.21 -1.50 -14.82
CA VAL A 163 -8.87 -2.04 -14.61
C VAL A 163 -8.93 -3.38 -13.89
N HIS A 164 -8.27 -4.39 -14.46
CA HIS A 164 -8.07 -5.70 -13.85
C HIS A 164 -6.74 -5.73 -13.11
N SER A 165 -6.79 -5.80 -11.78
CA SER A 165 -5.62 -5.90 -10.90
C SER A 165 -5.38 -7.36 -10.49
N TYR A 166 -4.12 -7.77 -10.42
CA TYR A 166 -3.76 -9.14 -10.01
C TYR A 166 -2.31 -9.21 -9.55
N PHE A 167 -1.99 -10.19 -8.71
CA PHE A 167 -0.59 -10.55 -8.46
C PHE A 167 -0.13 -11.58 -9.49
N SER A 168 1.01 -11.38 -10.13
CA SER A 168 1.65 -12.43 -10.93
C SER A 168 2.82 -13.03 -10.16
N CYS A 169 2.76 -14.33 -9.91
CA CYS A 169 3.71 -15.05 -9.08
C CYS A 169 4.38 -16.21 -9.81
N LYS A 170 5.67 -16.38 -9.57
CA LYS A 170 6.51 -17.51 -9.94
C LYS A 170 6.73 -18.37 -8.71
N ILE A 171 6.36 -19.65 -8.77
CA ILE A 171 6.57 -20.63 -7.70
C ILE A 171 7.60 -21.64 -8.19
N PRO A 172 8.76 -21.77 -7.52
CA PRO A 172 9.82 -22.69 -7.93
C PRO A 172 9.34 -24.16 -7.84
N PRO A 173 10.06 -25.10 -8.48
CA PRO A 173 9.76 -26.52 -8.35
C PRO A 173 9.91 -27.00 -6.90
N THR A 174 9.53 -28.25 -6.65
CA THR A 174 9.78 -28.91 -5.37
C THR A 174 11.27 -29.18 -5.18
N TYR A 175 11.73 -29.06 -3.94
CA TYR A 175 13.12 -29.33 -3.57
C TYR A 175 13.16 -30.34 -2.41
N SER A 176 13.82 -31.48 -2.63
CA SER A 176 13.87 -32.58 -1.66
C SER A 176 12.48 -33.01 -1.16
N GLY A 177 11.50 -33.07 -2.06
CA GLY A 177 10.11 -33.43 -1.75
C GLY A 177 9.26 -32.32 -1.10
N ASN A 178 9.86 -31.18 -0.71
CA ASN A 178 9.14 -30.06 -0.13
C ASN A 178 8.62 -29.12 -1.22
N ARG A 179 7.38 -28.62 -1.03
CA ARG A 179 6.68 -27.79 -2.02
C ARG A 179 6.68 -26.32 -1.60
N SER A 180 7.05 -25.45 -2.53
CA SER A 180 6.80 -24.01 -2.42
C SER A 180 5.35 -23.70 -2.84
N GLY A 181 4.76 -22.66 -2.26
CA GLY A 181 3.38 -22.29 -2.55
C GLY A 181 2.94 -20.95 -1.98
N ILE A 182 1.72 -20.57 -2.33
CA ILE A 182 1.06 -19.34 -1.91
C ILE A 182 -0.12 -19.74 -1.02
N PHE A 183 -0.17 -19.16 0.17
CA PHE A 183 -1.19 -19.49 1.18
C PHE A 183 -2.36 -18.51 1.15
N SER A 184 -2.05 -17.21 1.10
CA SER A 184 -3.05 -16.14 1.01
C SER A 184 -2.44 -14.89 0.41
N TYR A 185 -3.29 -13.96 0.02
CA TYR A 185 -2.89 -12.62 -0.40
C TYR A 185 -3.87 -11.58 0.15
N TYR A 186 -3.37 -10.37 0.30
CA TYR A 186 -4.04 -9.28 0.98
C TYR A 186 -3.95 -8.00 0.15
N VAL A 187 -5.05 -7.26 0.14
CA VAL A 187 -5.20 -5.97 -0.51
C VAL A 187 -5.87 -5.01 0.46
N ASN A 188 -5.32 -3.80 0.56
CA ASN A 188 -5.94 -2.66 1.22
C ASN A 188 -6.25 -1.61 0.16
N GLU A 189 -7.51 -1.24 0.04
CA GLU A 189 -7.99 -0.17 -0.83
C GLU A 189 -8.26 1.08 0.02
N GLY A 190 -7.83 2.26 -0.45
CA GLY A 190 -7.98 3.51 0.29
C GLY A 190 -7.43 4.74 -0.41
#